data_AF-A0AA90TY30-F1
#
_entry.id   AF-A0AA90TY30-F1
#
_cell.length_a   1.000
_cell.length_b   1.000
_cell.length_c   1.000
_cell.angle_alpha   90.00
_cell.angle_beta   90.00
_cell.angle_gamma   90.00
#
_symmetry.space_group_name_H-M   'P 1'
#
loop_
_entity.id
_entity.type
_entity.pdbx_description
1 polymer ?
#
loop_
_entity_poly.entity_id
_entity_poly.type
_entity_poly.pdbx_seq_one_letter_code
_entity_poly.pdbx_strand_id
1 'polypeptide(L)' 'MKIIKCRDLGFNCDFIATGSAAEADSVIQKMLVHIKEAHEGLSDEDLADIKARMSVLLSRGCGCGAL' A
#
# COMPACT_ATOMS: atom_id res chain seq x y z
N MET A 1 5.75 4.19 13.25
CA MET A 1 6.31 4.14 11.87
C MET A 1 5.35 3.32 11.02
N LYS A 2 5.05 3.75 9.81
CA LYS A 2 4.20 3.05 8.84
C LYS A 2 5.07 2.63 7.65
N ILE A 3 4.96 1.37 7.23
CA ILE A 3 5.75 0.77 6.16
C ILE A 3 4.82 -0.07 5.30
N ILE A 4 4.92 0.07 3.98
CA ILE A 4 4.31 -0.84 2.99
C ILE A 4 5.40 -1.24 1.99
N LYS A 5 5.47 -2.52 1.66
CA LYS A 5 6.34 -3.04 0.60
C LYS A 5 5.48 -3.34 -0.62
N CYS A 6 5.96 -3.00 -1.81
CA CYS A 6 5.23 -3.29 -3.06
C CYS A 6 4.97 -4.80 -3.21
N ARG A 7 5.95 -5.62 -2.79
CA ARG A 7 5.82 -7.08 -2.68
C ARG A 7 4.67 -7.57 -1.80
N ASP A 8 4.29 -6.84 -0.76
CA ASP A 8 3.17 -7.20 0.13
C ASP A 8 1.80 -7.07 -0.58
N LEU A 9 1.76 -6.25 -1.64
CA LEU A 9 0.56 -6.04 -2.45
C LEU A 9 0.43 -7.09 -3.57
N GLY A 10 1.46 -7.91 -3.80
CA GLY A 10 1.49 -8.96 -4.82
C GLY A 10 2.38 -8.66 -6.03
N PHE A 11 3.09 -7.53 -6.04
CA PHE A 11 4.00 -7.17 -7.11
C PHE A 11 5.40 -7.78 -6.92
N ASN A 12 6.07 -8.15 -8.00
CA ASN A 12 7.48 -8.57 -7.93
C ASN A 12 8.42 -7.35 -7.93
N CYS A 13 8.24 -6.45 -6.95
CA CYS A 13 9.00 -5.20 -6.83
C CYS A 13 9.51 -5.00 -5.39
N ASP A 14 10.76 -4.55 -5.26
CA ASP A 14 11.44 -4.31 -3.98
C ASP A 14 11.23 -2.88 -3.44
N PHE A 15 10.34 -2.09 -4.06
CA PHE A 15 10.03 -0.74 -3.58
C PHE A 15 9.35 -0.77 -2.20
N ILE A 16 9.75 0.15 -1.33
CA ILE A 16 9.23 0.29 0.03
C ILE A 16 8.82 1.74 0.25
N ALA A 17 7.54 1.95 0.59
CA ALA A 17 7.04 3.23 1.05
C ALA A 17 7.07 3.27 2.58
N THR A 18 7.74 4.28 3.14
CA THR A 18 7.88 4.47 4.59
C THR A 18 7.46 5.86 5.00
N GLY A 19 6.88 5.99 6.20
CA GLY A 19 6.50 7.28 6.77
C GLY A 19 6.20 7.23 8.26
N SER A 20 5.94 8.40 8.85
CA SER A 20 5.58 8.54 10.25
C SER A 20 4.18 7.96 10.55
N ALA A 21 3.84 7.76 11.82
CA ALA A 21 2.52 7.24 12.19
C ALA A 21 1.36 8.14 11.72
N ALA A 22 1.58 9.46 11.71
CA ALA A 22 0.65 10.47 11.21
C ALA A 22 0.61 10.59 9.68
N GLU A 23 1.55 9.97 8.96
CA GLU A 23 1.72 10.12 7.51
C GLU A 23 1.25 8.88 6.73
N ALA A 24 0.25 8.16 7.27
CA ALA A 24 -0.28 6.96 6.62
C ALA A 24 -0.77 7.26 5.19
N ASP A 25 -1.47 8.37 4.99
CA ASP A 25 -1.96 8.78 3.67
C ASP A 25 -0.81 9.06 2.69
N SER A 26 0.24 9.75 3.14
CA SER A 26 1.44 10.01 2.32
C SER A 26 2.18 8.73 1.94
N VAL A 27 2.21 7.72 2.81
CA VAL A 27 2.77 6.39 2.48
C VAL A 27 1.95 5.70 1.38
N ILE A 28 0.62 5.77 1.48
CA ILE A 28 -0.30 5.23 0.46
C ILE A 28 -0.08 5.94 -0.88
N GLN A 29 -0.02 7.29 -0.89
CA GLN A 29 0.20 8.06 -2.11
C GLN A 29 1.53 7.71 -2.77
N LYS A 30 2.64 7.61 -2.00
CA LYS A 30 3.94 7.21 -2.53
C LYS A 30 3.91 5.83 -3.19
N MET A 31 3.23 4.87 -2.57
CA MET A 31 3.09 3.53 -3.14
C MET A 31 2.20 3.53 -4.39
N LEU A 32 1.11 4.29 -4.41
CA LEU A 32 0.25 4.41 -5.59
C LEU A 32 0.96 5.05 -6.78
N VAL A 33 1.74 6.11 -6.55
CA VAL A 33 2.55 6.73 -7.60
C VAL A 33 3.53 5.73 -8.17
N HIS A 34 4.27 5.03 -7.30
CA HIS A 34 5.19 3.98 -7.73
C HIS A 34 4.48 2.88 -8.55
N ILE A 35 3.32 2.40 -8.11
CA ILE A 35 2.57 1.37 -8.82
C ILE A 35 2.14 1.87 -10.20
N LYS A 36 1.64 3.10 -10.31
CA LYS A 36 1.25 3.69 -11.60
C LYS A 36 2.42 3.84 -12.58
N GLU A 37 3.61 4.14 -12.07
CA GLU A 37 4.80 4.35 -12.91
C GLU A 37 5.53 3.04 -13.24
N ALA A 38 5.56 2.08 -12.32
CA ALA A 38 6.34 0.85 -12.46
C ALA A 38 5.51 -0.39 -12.87
N HIS A 39 4.19 -0.34 -12.70
CA HIS A 39 3.27 -1.43 -12.99
C HIS A 39 2.18 -0.95 -13.94
N GLU A 40 2.45 -1.06 -15.24
CA GLU A 40 1.47 -0.75 -16.29
C GLU A 40 0.38 -1.84 -16.40
N GLY A 41 -0.79 -1.48 -16.93
CA GLY A 41 -1.90 -2.42 -17.15
C GLY A 41 -2.85 -2.63 -15.97
N LEU A 42 -2.74 -1.81 -14.92
CA LEU A 42 -3.71 -1.76 -13.82
C LEU A 42 -4.87 -0.84 -14.17
N SER A 43 -6.09 -1.31 -13.94
CA SER A 43 -7.30 -0.52 -14.10
C SER A 43 -7.51 0.41 -12.89
N ASP A 44 -8.36 1.43 -13.03
CA ASP A 44 -8.75 2.29 -11.92
C ASP A 44 -9.37 1.50 -10.75
N GLU A 45 -10.09 0.41 -11.06
CA GLU A 45 -10.64 -0.53 -10.07
C GLU A 45 -9.52 -1.27 -9.31
N ASP A 46 -8.48 -1.76 -10.01
CA ASP A 46 -7.34 -2.42 -9.38
C ASP A 46 -6.60 -1.45 -8.44
N LEU A 47 -6.40 -0.21 -8.88
CA LEU A 47 -5.78 0.83 -8.06
C LEU A 47 -6.61 1.19 -6.82
N ALA A 48 -7.94 1.19 -6.95
CA ALA A 48 -8.84 1.40 -5.83
C ALA A 48 -8.78 0.25 -4.82
N ASP A 49 -8.75 -1.00 -5.27
CA ASP A 49 -8.59 -2.18 -4.41
C ASP A 49 -7.24 -2.17 -3.68
N ILE A 50 -6.16 -1.91 -4.41
CA ILE A 50 -4.82 -1.80 -3.84
C ILE A 50 -4.77 -0.69 -2.77
N LYS A 51 -5.39 0.46 -3.04
CA LYS A 51 -5.51 1.54 -2.04
C LYS A 51 -6.27 1.10 -0.80
N ALA A 52 -7.38 0.38 -0.95
CA ALA A 52 -8.15 -0.13 0.18
C ALA A 52 -7.33 -1.13 1.01
N ARG A 53 -6.63 -2.07 0.36
CA ARG A 53 -5.72 -3.03 1.01
C ARG A 53 -4.61 -2.33 1.79
N MET A 54 -3.97 -1.32 1.20
CA MET A 54 -2.95 -0.52 1.87
C MET A 54 -3.49 0.20 3.11
N SER A 55 -4.70 0.78 3.03
CA SER A 55 -5.36 1.42 4.17
C SER A 55 -5.58 0.44 5.32
N VAL A 56 -6.03 -0.79 5.01
CA VAL A 56 -6.19 -1.86 6.00
C VAL A 56 -4.85 -2.27 6.61
N LEU A 57 -3.81 -2.49 5.79
CA LEU A 57 -2.46 -2.84 6.25
C LEU A 57 -1.86 -1.79 7.18
N LEU A 58 -2.02 -0.51 6.85
CA LEU A 58 -1.54 0.59 7.69
C LEU A 58 -2.41 0.81 8.93
N SER A 59 -3.71 0.53 8.87
CA SER A 59 -4.62 0.66 10.01
C SER A 59 -4.44 -0.47 11.03
N ARG A 60 -4.00 -1.66 10.61
CA ARG A 60 -3.77 -2.88 11.41
C ARG A 60 -2.59 -2.82 12.39
N GLY A 61 -2.45 -1.72 13.12
CA GLY A 61 -1.67 -1.65 14.35
C GLY A 61 -2.36 -2.28 15.58
N CYS A 62 -3.59 -2.79 15.46
CA CYS A 62 -4.30 -3.48 16.53
C CYS A 62 -5.24 -4.55 15.94
N GLY A 63 -5.39 -5.67 16.65
CA GLY A 63 -5.84 -6.96 16.11
C GLY A 63 -7.26 -7.02 15.57
N CYS A 64 -7.38 -7.39 14.29
CA CYS A 64 -8.46 -8.27 13.85
C CYS A 64 -7.81 -9.58 13.47
N GLY A 65 -7.81 -10.50 14.43
CA GLY A 65 -7.48 -11.90 14.21
C GLY A 65 -8.41 -12.53 13.18
N ALA A 66 -7.96 -13.66 12.67
CA ALA A 66 -8.76 -14.61 11.91
C ALA A 66 -10.21 -14.70 12.45
N LEU A 67 -11.16 -14.68 11.54
CA LEU A 67 -12.38 -15.50 11.53
C LEU A 67 -13.00 -15.41 10.14
#